data_AF-A0A536Y0K8-F1
#
_entry.id   AF-A0A536Y0K8-F1
#
_cell.length_a   1.000
_cell.length_b   1.000
_cell.length_c   1.000
_cell.angle_alpha   90.00
_cell.angle_beta   90.00
_cell.angle_gamma   90.00
#
_symmetry.space_group_name_H-M   'P 1'
#
loop_
_entity.id
_entity.type
_entity.pdbx_description
1 polymer ?
#
loop_
_entity_poly.entity_id
_entity_poly.type
_entity_poly.pdbx_seq_one_letter_code
_entity_poly.pdbx_strand_id
1 'polypeptide(L)' 'LRKDVPLDPWGKPYVYKTPGEKGGDFDLVSYGKDGQPGGTGENADITNH' A
#
# COMPACT_ATOMS: atom_id res chain seq x y z
N LEU A 1 -23.99 -0.94 -3.15
CA LEU A 1 -22.94 -1.37 -2.20
C LEU A 1 -21.66 -0.61 -2.52
N ARG A 2 -21.13 0.20 -1.59
CA ARG A 2 -19.74 0.67 -1.71
C ARG A 2 -18.87 -0.58 -1.55
N LYS A 3 -18.04 -0.91 -2.54
CA LYS A 3 -17.02 -1.94 -2.38
C LYS A 3 -16.03 -1.38 -1.37
N ASP A 4 -16.07 -1.88 -0.14
CA ASP A 4 -15.01 -1.64 0.83
C ASP A 4 -13.68 -2.02 0.18
N VAL A 5 -12.75 -1.07 0.18
CA VAL A 5 -11.40 -1.33 -0.30
C VAL A 5 -10.83 -2.39 0.64
N PRO A 6 -10.35 -3.54 0.12
CA PRO A 6 -9.75 -4.55 0.98
C PRO A 6 -8.60 -3.89 1.73
N LEU A 7 -8.54 -4.14 3.04
CA LEU A 7 -7.38 -3.76 3.83
C LEU A 7 -6.20 -4.65 3.44
N ASP A 8 -5.00 -4.19 3.73
CA ASP A 8 -3.80 -4.98 3.53
C ASP A 8 -3.77 -6.22 4.45
N PRO A 9 -2.80 -7.14 4.29
CA PRO A 9 -2.70 -8.34 5.12
C PRO A 9 -2.60 -8.07 6.64
N TRP A 10 -2.29 -6.84 7.03
CA TRP A 10 -2.17 -6.41 8.42
C TRP A 10 -3.38 -5.59 8.91
N GLY A 11 -4.44 -5.50 8.12
CA GLY A 11 -5.66 -4.77 8.46
C GLY A 11 -5.51 -3.25 8.39
N LYS A 12 -4.51 -2.75 7.66
CA LYS A 12 -4.29 -1.32 7.46
C LYS A 12 -4.85 -0.89 6.09
N PRO A 13 -5.34 0.35 5.98
CA PRO A 13 -5.77 0.90 4.71
C PRO A 13 -4.56 1.12 3.80
N TYR A 14 -4.69 0.73 2.53
CA TYR A 14 -3.69 1.05 1.53
C TYR A 14 -3.58 2.55 1.31
N VAL A 15 -2.35 3.03 1.12
CA VAL A 15 -2.06 4.41 0.76
C VAL A 15 -2.14 4.54 -0.76
N TYR A 16 -3.07 5.36 -1.21
CA TYR A 16 -3.22 5.71 -2.61
C TYR A 16 -2.41 6.98 -2.91
N LYS A 17 -1.52 6.91 -3.89
CA LYS A 17 -0.72 8.03 -4.36
C LYS A 17 -1.02 8.32 -5.83
N THR A 18 -1.23 9.58 -6.14
CA THR A 18 -1.49 10.10 -7.49
C THR A 18 -0.78 11.44 -7.64
N PRO A 19 0.02 11.66 -8.70
CA PRO A 19 0.44 10.70 -9.74
C PRO A 19 1.31 9.57 -9.18
N GLY A 20 1.32 8.41 -9.84
CA GLY A 20 2.19 7.30 -9.44
C GLY A 20 3.68 7.66 -9.60
N GLU A 21 4.49 7.31 -8.60
CA GLU A 21 5.94 7.59 -8.56
C GLU A 21 6.68 6.86 -9.70
N LYS A 22 6.14 5.73 -10.19
CA LYS A 22 6.73 4.95 -11.30
C LYS A 22 6.11 5.22 -12.67
N GLY A 23 5.39 6.34 -12.85
CA GLY A 23 4.79 6.72 -14.13
C GLY A 23 3.47 5.99 -14.44
N GLY A 24 2.90 5.28 -13.48
CA GLY A 24 1.52 4.81 -13.52
C GLY A 24 0.53 5.91 -13.11
N ASP A 25 -0.74 5.77 -13.49
CA ASP A 25 -1.79 6.72 -13.09
C ASP A 25 -1.90 6.85 -11.56
N PHE A 26 -1.67 5.75 -10.84
CA PHE A 26 -1.70 5.70 -9.38
C PHE A 26 -0.75 4.62 -8.84
N ASP A 27 -0.30 4.82 -7.60
CA ASP A 27 0.41 3.81 -6.82
C ASP A 27 -0.41 3.45 -5.58
N LEU A 28 -0.50 2.15 -5.31
CA LEU A 28 -1.10 1.62 -4.09
C LEU A 28 0.02 1.07 -3.22
N VAL A 29 0.25 1.67 -2.05
CA VAL A 29 1.35 1.33 -1.12
C VAL A 29 0.77 0.79 0.19
N SER A 30 1.29 -0.33 0.68
CA SER A 30 1.08 -0.84 2.03
C SER A 30 2.43 -0.87 2.74
N TYR A 31 2.50 -0.24 3.91
CA TYR A 31 3.71 -0.13 4.73
C TYR A 31 3.94 -1.37 5.61
N GLY A 32 3.47 -2.54 5.19
CA GLY A 32 3.64 -3.76 5.98
C GLY A 32 2.98 -3.71 7.37
N LYS A 33 3.48 -4.57 8.26
CA LYS A 33 3.01 -4.72 9.64
C LYS A 33 3.26 -3.50 10.51
N ASP A 34 4.41 -2.84 10.35
CA ASP A 34 4.80 -1.71 11.18
C ASP A 34 4.10 -0.41 10.78
N GLY A 35 3.57 -0.34 9.55
CA GLY A 35 2.90 0.85 9.05
C GLY A 35 3.88 1.99 8.75
N GLN A 36 5.17 1.69 8.59
CA GLN A 36 6.21 2.67 8.28
C GLN A 36 6.85 2.40 6.92
N PRO A 37 7.29 3.45 6.20
CA PRO A 37 8.07 3.28 4.99
C PRO A 37 9.39 2.56 5.28
N GLY A 38 9.64 1.50 4.53
CA GLY A 38 10.86 0.70 4.56
C GLY A 38 10.60 -0.71 5.03
N GLY A 39 11.48 -1.22 5.90
CA GLY A 39 11.37 -2.55 6.46
C GLY A 39 11.75 -3.70 5.52
N THR A 40 11.81 -4.91 6.09
CA THR A 40 12.08 -6.15 5.36
C THR A 40 11.17 -7.25 5.88
N GLY A 41 10.92 -8.27 5.06
CA GLY A 41 10.01 -9.36 5.42
C GLY A 41 8.57 -8.86 5.61
N GLU A 42 8.01 -9.05 6.80
CA GLU A 42 6.63 -8.65 7.14
C GLU A 42 6.44 -7.13 7.25
N ASN A 43 7.54 -6.38 7.37
CA ASN A 43 7.51 -4.91 7.44
C ASN A 43 7.83 -4.28 6.08
N ALA A 44 8.07 -5.08 5.04
CA ALA A 44 8.44 -4.53 3.74
C ALA A 44 7.27 -3.78 3.10
N ASP A 45 7.59 -2.63 2.50
CA ASP A 45 6.65 -1.89 1.67
C ASP A 45 6.17 -2.74 0.49
N ILE A 46 4.85 -2.93 0.38
CA ILE A 46 4.21 -3.58 -0.76
C ILE A 46 3.61 -2.50 -1.65
N THR A 47 3.99 -2.50 -2.92
CA THR A 47 3.43 -1.59 -3.93
C THR A 47 2.84 -2.39 -5.09
N ASN A 48 1.91 -1.80 -5.84
CA ASN A 48 1.21 -2.44 -6.96
C ASN A 48 2.09 -2.74 -8.20
N HIS A 49 3.35 -2.29 -8.23
CA HIS A 49 4.21 -2.41 -9.40
C HIS A 49 4.79 -3.81 -9.65
#